data_AF-I0J7M9-F1
#
_entry.id   AF-I0J7M9-F1
#
_cell.length_a   1.000
_cell.length_b   1.000
_cell.length_c   1.000
_cell.angle_alpha   90.00
_cell.angle_beta   90.00
_cell.angle_gamma   90.00
#
_symmetry.space_group_name_H-M   'P 1'
#
loop_
_entity.id
_entity.type
_entity.pdbx_description
1 polymer ?
#
loop_
_entity_poly.entity_id
_entity_poly.type
_entity_poly.pdbx_seq_one_letter_code
_entity_poly.pdbx_strand_id
1 'polypeptide(L)' 'GSYMSGGVGFTQYATAAYTDNILDDFCYYGKDYVADKFGGWDKAPATQETVNDIATEVTLYSMEQYEGFPTMLED' A
#
# COMPACT_ATOMS: atom_id res chain seq x y z
N GLY A 1 20.29 -5.55 -3.66
CA GLY A 1 21.11 -6.24 -4.68
C GLY A 1 22.59 -6.10 -4.41
N SER A 2 23.09 -6.64 -3.29
CA SER A 2 24.52 -6.60 -2.95
C SER A 2 24.97 -7.94 -2.37
N TYR A 3 24.83 -8.19 -1.06
CA TYR A 3 25.30 -9.43 -0.42
C TYR A 3 24.82 -10.74 -1.05
N MET A 4 23.59 -10.77 -1.58
CA MET A 4 23.00 -11.95 -2.22
C MET A 4 22.98 -11.87 -3.76
N SER A 5 23.56 -10.81 -4.34
CA SER A 5 23.67 -10.63 -5.80
C SER A 5 24.82 -9.69 -6.19
N GLY A 6 24.56 -8.38 -6.36
CA GLY A 6 25.55 -7.36 -6.77
C GLY A 6 25.34 -6.82 -8.20
N GLY A 7 26.02 -5.72 -8.56
CA GLY A 7 25.89 -5.04 -9.87
C GLY A 7 24.99 -3.81 -9.82
N VAL A 8 24.24 -3.53 -10.90
CA VAL A 8 23.25 -2.42 -10.98
C VAL A 8 22.28 -2.41 -9.78
N GLY A 9 22.01 -3.58 -9.19
CA GLY A 9 21.31 -3.68 -7.92
C GLY A 9 19.79 -3.62 -8.09
N PHE A 10 19.09 -3.29 -7.00
CA PHE A 10 17.62 -3.29 -6.90
C PHE A 10 17.14 -1.95 -6.37
N THR A 11 17.76 -0.87 -6.83
CA THR A 11 17.55 0.47 -6.27
C THR A 11 16.10 0.90 -6.42
N GLN A 12 15.50 0.76 -7.61
CA GLN A 12 14.11 1.16 -7.86
C GLN A 12 13.08 0.27 -7.14
N TYR A 13 13.39 -1.03 -6.96
CA TYR A 13 12.57 -1.89 -6.10
C TYR A 13 12.56 -1.44 -4.63
N ALA A 14 13.61 -0.77 -4.17
CA ALA A 14 13.65 -0.21 -2.83
C ALA A 14 12.93 1.16 -2.81
N THR A 15 13.27 2.07 -3.73
CA THR A 15 12.73 3.44 -3.74
C THR A 15 11.22 3.49 -3.88
N ALA A 16 10.60 2.60 -4.65
CA ALA A 16 9.14 2.54 -4.81
C ALA A 16 8.36 2.47 -3.47
N ALA A 17 8.96 1.98 -2.39
CA ALA A 17 8.33 1.90 -1.08
C ALA A 17 8.63 3.10 -0.15
N TYR A 18 9.47 4.06 -0.56
CA TYR A 18 9.83 5.21 0.28
C TYR A 18 10.06 6.52 -0.48
N THR A 19 9.75 6.57 -1.77
CA THR A 19 9.76 7.79 -2.57
C THR A 19 8.34 8.14 -3.03
N ASP A 20 8.16 9.42 -3.35
CA ASP A 20 6.96 9.96 -4.00
C ASP A 20 5.65 9.85 -3.20
N ASN A 21 5.73 9.44 -1.93
CA ASN A 21 4.63 9.28 -0.97
C ASN A 21 3.48 8.36 -1.46
N ILE A 22 3.73 7.54 -2.49
CA ILE A 22 2.70 6.65 -3.06
C ILE A 22 2.30 5.59 -2.03
N LEU A 23 3.29 4.96 -1.37
CA LEU A 23 3.00 3.99 -0.31
C LEU A 23 2.35 4.65 0.91
N ASP A 24 2.82 5.84 1.29
CA ASP A 24 2.26 6.60 2.41
C ASP A 24 0.76 6.88 2.20
N ASP A 25 0.37 7.33 1.00
CA ASP A 25 -1.02 7.62 0.65
C ASP A 25 -1.92 6.38 0.83
N PHE A 26 -1.51 5.24 0.30
CA PHE A 26 -2.25 3.98 0.43
C PHE A 26 -2.36 3.53 1.89
N CYS A 27 -1.29 3.70 2.68
CA CYS A 27 -1.30 3.36 4.11
C CYS A 27 -2.20 4.27 4.94
N TYR A 28 -2.24 5.57 4.63
CA TYR A 28 -3.14 6.51 5.31
C TYR A 28 -4.61 6.27 4.93
N TYR A 29 -4.90 6.00 3.65
CA TYR A 29 -6.24 5.60 3.22
C TYR A 29 -6.73 4.36 3.98
N GLY A 30 -5.91 3.30 4.02
CA GLY A 30 -6.27 2.07 4.72
C GLY A 30 -6.46 2.28 6.23
N LYS A 31 -5.66 3.13 6.86
CA LYS A 31 -5.81 3.49 8.27
C LYS A 31 -7.14 4.19 8.54
N ASP A 32 -7.50 5.17 7.72
CA ASP A 32 -8.72 5.94 7.90
C ASP A 32 -9.96 5.08 7.61
N TYR A 33 -9.91 4.22 6.58
CA TYR A 33 -10.96 3.22 6.31
C TYR A 33 -11.24 2.31 7.51
N VAL A 34 -10.18 1.78 8.14
CA VAL A 34 -10.30 0.93 9.33
C VAL A 34 -10.86 1.71 10.51
N ALA A 35 -10.39 2.94 10.73
CA ALA A 35 -10.88 3.78 11.82
C ALA A 35 -12.37 4.10 11.69
N ASP A 36 -12.82 4.46 10.49
CA ASP A 36 -14.22 4.80 10.21
C ASP A 36 -15.13 3.57 10.31
N LYS A 37 -14.69 2.42 9.79
CA LYS A 37 -15.51 1.20 9.76
C LYS A 37 -15.63 0.49 11.11
N PHE A 38 -14.53 0.42 11.86
CA PHE A 38 -14.47 -0.33 13.12
C PHE A 38 -14.54 0.56 14.37
N GLY A 39 -14.69 1.88 14.20
CA GLY A 39 -14.74 2.83 15.31
C GLY A 39 -13.39 3.04 16.00
N GLY A 40 -12.30 2.78 15.29
CA GLY A 40 -10.93 2.92 15.75
C GLY A 40 -9.97 1.98 15.03
N TRP A 41 -8.76 2.48 14.76
CA TRP A 41 -7.64 1.75 14.15
C TRP A 41 -7.23 0.43 14.83
N ASP A 42 -7.55 0.23 16.10
CA ASP A 42 -7.22 -0.96 16.91
C ASP A 42 -8.44 -1.84 17.21
N LYS A 43 -9.59 -1.57 16.58
CA LYS A 43 -10.88 -2.20 16.91
C LYS A 43 -11.33 -3.29 15.93
N ALA A 44 -10.64 -3.42 14.81
CA ALA A 44 -10.94 -4.43 13.80
C ALA A 44 -10.75 -5.86 14.37
N PRO A 45 -11.75 -6.76 14.26
CA PRO A 45 -11.61 -8.15 14.69
C PRO A 45 -10.51 -8.88 13.91
N ALA A 46 -9.72 -9.71 14.58
CA ALA A 46 -8.70 -10.54 13.92
C ALA A 46 -9.31 -11.80 13.28
N THR A 47 -10.19 -11.61 12.29
CA THR A 47 -10.87 -12.70 11.55
C THR A 47 -10.49 -12.68 10.07
N GLN A 48 -10.65 -13.81 9.38
CA GLN A 48 -10.40 -13.89 7.94
C GLN A 48 -11.31 -12.95 7.13
N GLU A 49 -12.53 -12.71 7.60
CA GLU A 49 -13.47 -11.78 6.97
C GLU A 49 -12.95 -10.35 7.03
N THR A 50 -12.48 -9.91 8.20
CA THR A 50 -11.87 -8.58 8.37
C THR A 50 -10.57 -8.44 7.58
N VAL A 51 -9.76 -9.49 7.48
CA VAL A 51 -8.57 -9.51 6.61
C VAL A 51 -8.97 -9.32 5.14
N ASN A 52 -9.92 -10.11 4.65
CA ASN A 52 -10.36 -10.02 3.26
C ASN A 52 -10.96 -8.64 2.93
N ASP A 53 -11.74 -8.08 3.86
CA ASP A 53 -12.37 -6.78 3.71
C ASP A 53 -11.35 -5.65 3.56
N ILE A 54 -10.45 -5.49 4.55
CA ILE A 54 -9.45 -4.41 4.55
C ILE A 54 -8.47 -4.59 3.40
N ALA A 55 -7.97 -5.81 3.17
CA ALA A 55 -7.01 -6.07 2.11
C ALA A 55 -7.60 -5.83 0.72
N THR A 56 -8.86 -6.23 0.49
CA THR A 56 -9.53 -6.01 -0.80
C THR A 56 -9.75 -4.53 -1.06
N GLU A 57 -10.29 -3.80 -0.08
CA GLU A 57 -10.57 -2.36 -0.21
C GLU A 57 -9.29 -1.57 -0.53
N VAL A 58 -8.25 -1.74 0.27
CA VAL A 58 -6.99 -0.99 0.09
C VAL A 58 -6.31 -1.38 -1.22
N THR A 59 -6.36 -2.66 -1.61
CA THR A 59 -5.80 -3.10 -2.91
C THR A 59 -6.57 -2.47 -4.08
N LEU A 60 -7.89 -2.45 -4.04
CA LEU A 60 -8.71 -1.82 -5.09
C LEU A 60 -8.39 -0.32 -5.20
N TYR A 61 -8.34 0.38 -4.06
CA TYR A 61 -7.99 1.80 -4.03
C TYR A 61 -6.60 2.05 -4.63
N SER A 62 -5.57 1.32 -4.22
CA SER A 62 -4.22 1.47 -4.76
C SER A 62 -4.19 1.28 -6.28
N MET A 63 -4.87 0.24 -6.79
CA MET A 63 -4.93 -0.03 -8.23
C MET A 63 -5.68 1.06 -8.98
N GLU A 64 -6.78 1.57 -8.43
CA GLU A 64 -7.51 2.71 -9.01
C GLU A 64 -6.64 3.97 -9.08
N GLN A 65 -5.76 4.21 -8.10
CA GLN A 65 -4.85 5.35 -8.18
C GLN A 65 -3.80 5.17 -9.30
N TYR A 66 -3.25 3.97 -9.48
CA TYR A 66 -2.37 3.67 -10.60
C TYR A 66 -3.06 3.82 -11.97
N GLU A 67 -4.35 3.52 -12.07
CA GLU A 67 -5.14 3.70 -13.30
C GLU A 67 -5.56 5.16 -13.53
N GLY A 68 -5.94 5.88 -12.46
CA GLY A 68 -6.42 7.25 -12.51
C GLY A 68 -5.33 8.30 -12.71
N PHE A 69 -4.09 8.00 -12.30
CA PHE A 69 -2.93 8.88 -12.43
C PHE A 69 -1.83 8.19 -13.26
N PRO A 70 -1.79 8.40 -14.58
CA PRO A 70 -0.81 7.76 -15.46
C PRO A 70 0.65 8.01 -15.06
N THR A 71 0.94 9.12 -14.39
CA THR A 71 2.28 9.44 -13.85
C THR A 71 2.67 8.55 -12.67
N MET A 72 1.73 8.02 -11.90
CA MET A 72 2.01 7.05 -10.84
C MET A 72 2.28 5.64 -11.40
N LEU A 73 1.74 5.32 -12.57
CA LEU A 73 2.00 4.05 -13.25
C LEU A 73 3.36 4.05 -13.97
N GLU A 74 3.81 5.22 -14.41
CA GLU A 74 5.10 5.39 -15.10
C GLU A 74 6.29 5.46 -14.12
N ASP A 75 6.04 5.84 -12.87
CA ASP A 75 7.02 5.90 -11.77
C ASP A 75 7.36 4.49 -11.21
#